data_AF-A0A520BMS9-F1
#
_entry.id   AF-A0A520BMS9-F1
#
_cell.length_a   1.000
_cell.length_b   1.000
_cell.length_c   1.000
_cell.angle_alpha   90.00
_cell.angle_beta   90.00
_cell.angle_gamma   90.00
#
_symmetry.space_group_name_H-M   'P 1'
#
loop_
_entity.id
_entity.type
_entity.pdbx_description
1 polymer ?
#
loop_
_entity_poly.entity_id
_entity_poly.type
_entity_poly.pdbx_seq_one_letter_code
_entity_poly.pdbx_strand_id
1 'polypeptide(L)'
;YVSIFFNETRLGTQTDIDGNFKISTNDDYNKLKFNYVGYEIVYKNIVVGQTQKLDVLLKSNAQSLNEVTIIAGKKVRYSNKNNPAVELIRQVIENRDKNQPKAYETVQYKEYEKMLFSMSNISEKFKNKRIFRNYQFLFQEQDSTQIGGKNLLPIYIQEKLADQYLSFDPTRSKTVVLAEKQVEFDNRFIDNQGMKAYFDRMYQNINIYDNNISVMSNDFLSPIANSAPTFYKFFITDTVKSATGNVIELSFTPRTKGDMLFEGKIYITMDGNYAVQKASFGVNKNINLNFVRGMEIELAFEKNTDSRYYLSKSNLIADFGISKNKGMGFTGERSVSYDQYKTNVEIPDTIFSGKKLEVLAGAGKRTDAFWSQNRLDSIPQQQLKIYSNIDTLQKLPSFRRTIKLVTFLFAGYWDFGPYEVGPTNTFYSFNNVEG
;
A
#
# COMPACT_ATOMS: atom_id res chain seq x y z
N TYR A 1 1.14 15.71 -9.59
CA TYR A 1 1.21 16.62 -10.75
C TYR A 1 0.44 16.02 -11.92
N VAL A 2 -0.47 16.78 -12.53
CA VAL A 2 -1.25 16.35 -13.71
C VAL A 2 -0.37 16.49 -14.95
N SER A 3 -0.32 15.46 -15.80
CA SER A 3 0.37 15.53 -17.09
C SER A 3 -0.58 16.05 -18.18
N ILE A 4 -0.12 17.03 -18.95
CA ILE A 4 -0.93 17.74 -19.95
C ILE A 4 -0.22 17.66 -21.29
N PHE A 5 -0.91 17.20 -22.33
CA PHE A 5 -0.34 17.03 -23.68
C PHE A 5 -1.23 17.63 -24.75
N PHE A 6 -0.66 18.07 -25.87
CA PHE A 6 -1.43 18.15 -27.10
C PHE A 6 -1.82 16.74 -27.53
N ASN A 7 -3.11 16.52 -27.80
CA ASN A 7 -3.66 15.19 -28.04
C ASN A 7 -2.90 14.47 -29.16
N GLU A 8 -2.60 13.19 -28.95
CA GLU A 8 -1.83 12.34 -29.88
C GLU A 8 -0.38 12.76 -30.14
N THR A 9 0.17 13.66 -29.32
CA THR A 9 1.58 14.07 -29.40
C THR A 9 2.34 13.80 -28.10
N ARG A 10 3.65 14.03 -28.14
CA ARG A 10 4.53 14.04 -26.95
C ARG A 10 4.79 15.45 -26.40
N LEU A 11 4.25 16.49 -27.04
CA LEU A 11 4.42 17.87 -26.61
C LEU A 11 3.49 18.14 -25.43
N GLY A 12 4.07 18.45 -24.27
CA GLY A 12 3.32 18.54 -23.03
C GLY A 12 4.05 19.25 -21.91
N THR A 13 3.33 19.43 -20.80
CA THR A 13 3.80 20.04 -19.55
C THR A 13 3.20 19.30 -18.36
N GLN A 14 3.56 19.71 -17.15
CA GLN A 14 2.94 19.24 -15.91
C GLN A 14 2.42 20.42 -15.10
N THR A 15 1.43 20.17 -14.23
CA THR A 15 1.01 21.16 -13.25
C THR A 15 2.07 21.33 -12.15
N ASP A 16 2.04 22.47 -11.47
CA ASP A 16 2.69 22.64 -10.16
C ASP A 16 1.86 22.00 -9.03
N ILE A 17 2.26 22.26 -7.77
CA ILE A 17 1.61 21.72 -6.58
C ILE A 17 0.22 22.32 -6.31
N ASP A 18 -0.03 23.52 -6.79
CA ASP A 18 -1.30 24.24 -6.66
C ASP A 18 -2.22 23.97 -7.86
N GLY A 19 -1.77 23.19 -8.85
CA GLY A 19 -2.52 22.81 -10.04
C GLY A 19 -2.38 23.77 -11.22
N ASN A 20 -1.51 24.79 -11.15
CA ASN A 20 -1.28 25.72 -12.26
C ASN A 20 -0.39 25.07 -13.32
N PHE A 21 -0.61 25.44 -14.59
CA PHE A 21 0.21 24.99 -15.70
C PHE A 21 0.29 26.04 -16.80
N LYS A 22 1.33 25.93 -17.64
CA LYS A 22 1.47 26.70 -18.88
C LYS A 22 1.99 25.77 -19.99
N ILE A 23 1.31 25.77 -21.12
CA ILE A 23 1.69 25.01 -22.32
C ILE A 23 1.51 25.89 -23.55
N SER A 24 2.44 25.77 -24.50
CA SER A 24 2.46 26.54 -25.75
C SER A 24 3.06 25.71 -26.87
N THR A 25 2.64 25.97 -28.12
CA THR A 25 3.12 25.30 -29.33
C THR A 25 3.12 26.28 -30.50
N ASN A 26 3.93 26.01 -31.52
CA ASN A 26 3.89 26.69 -32.82
C ASN A 26 3.10 25.90 -33.89
N ASP A 27 2.66 24.69 -33.55
CA ASP A 27 1.88 23.80 -34.43
C ASP A 27 0.37 23.92 -34.19
N ASP A 28 -0.45 23.59 -35.20
CA ASP A 28 -1.91 23.75 -35.18
C ASP A 28 -2.66 22.62 -34.44
N TYR A 29 -2.40 22.45 -33.13
CA TYR A 29 -3.16 21.52 -32.29
C TYR A 29 -4.40 22.17 -31.66
N ASN A 30 -5.55 21.52 -31.82
CA ASN A 30 -6.84 22.02 -31.34
C ASN A 30 -7.40 21.27 -30.11
N LYS A 31 -6.63 20.36 -29.51
CA LYS A 31 -7.09 19.56 -28.36
C LYS A 31 -5.95 19.25 -27.39
N LEU A 32 -6.23 19.43 -26.11
CA LEU A 32 -5.38 19.05 -24.99
C LEU A 32 -5.93 17.82 -24.28
N LYS A 33 -5.04 16.96 -23.82
CA LYS A 33 -5.28 15.76 -23.02
C LYS A 33 -4.69 15.98 -21.63
N PHE A 34 -5.52 15.84 -20.60
CA PHE A 34 -5.15 15.94 -19.20
C PHE A 34 -5.20 14.54 -18.58
N ASN A 35 -4.10 14.11 -17.98
CA ASN A 35 -3.95 12.78 -17.41
C ASN A 35 -3.35 12.84 -16.01
N TYR A 36 -4.00 12.18 -15.06
CA TYR A 36 -3.50 12.03 -13.71
C TYR A 36 -3.91 10.66 -13.15
N VAL A 37 -3.00 10.01 -12.43
CA VAL A 37 -3.21 8.67 -11.90
C VAL A 37 -4.41 8.69 -10.96
N GLY A 38 -5.38 7.78 -11.20
CA GLY A 38 -6.60 7.67 -10.40
C GLY A 38 -7.74 8.60 -10.85
N TYR A 39 -7.62 9.30 -11.97
CA TYR A 39 -8.65 10.20 -12.50
C TYR A 39 -9.03 9.84 -13.94
N GLU A 40 -10.25 10.17 -14.36
CA GLU A 40 -10.68 10.03 -15.75
C GLU A 40 -9.83 10.97 -16.64
N ILE A 41 -9.40 10.48 -17.82
CA ILE A 41 -8.68 11.30 -18.80
C ILE A 41 -9.65 12.35 -19.35
N VAL A 42 -9.29 13.63 -19.21
CA VAL A 42 -10.10 14.74 -19.72
C VAL A 42 -9.49 15.29 -20.99
N TYR A 43 -10.33 15.48 -22.01
CA TYR A 43 -9.96 16.16 -23.25
C TYR A 43 -10.62 17.54 -23.29
N LYS A 44 -9.85 18.58 -23.63
CA LYS A 44 -10.37 19.93 -23.85
C LYS A 44 -9.98 20.42 -25.23
N ASN A 45 -10.95 20.89 -26.00
CA ASN A 45 -10.66 21.58 -27.25
C ASN A 45 -10.11 22.98 -26.94
N ILE A 46 -9.16 23.44 -27.76
CA ILE A 46 -8.54 24.77 -27.69
C ILE A 46 -8.58 25.41 -29.07
N VAL A 47 -8.69 26.73 -29.12
CA VAL A 47 -8.62 27.51 -30.36
C VAL A 47 -7.16 27.73 -30.75
N VAL A 48 -6.79 27.37 -31.98
CA VAL A 48 -5.43 27.55 -32.52
C VAL A 48 -5.09 29.05 -32.62
N GLY A 49 -3.85 29.42 -32.29
CA GLY A 49 -3.36 30.79 -32.40
C GLY A 49 -3.84 31.76 -31.32
N GLN A 50 -4.56 31.29 -30.29
CA GLN A 50 -5.04 32.14 -29.19
C GLN A 50 -4.55 31.68 -27.81
N THR A 51 -4.12 32.64 -26.99
CA THR A 51 -3.85 32.38 -25.56
C THR A 51 -5.18 32.24 -24.83
N GLN A 52 -5.38 31.10 -24.18
CA GLN A 52 -6.62 30.77 -23.48
C GLN A 52 -6.31 30.35 -22.04
N LYS A 53 -7.19 30.74 -21.10
CA LYS A 53 -7.18 30.22 -19.73
C LYS A 53 -8.13 29.04 -19.66
N LEU A 54 -7.66 27.92 -19.09
CA LEU A 54 -8.44 26.69 -18.96
C LEU A 54 -8.45 26.25 -17.50
N ASP A 55 -9.64 26.15 -16.92
CA ASP A 55 -9.86 25.49 -15.64
C ASP A 55 -10.42 24.08 -15.92
N VAL A 56 -9.67 23.06 -15.51
CA VAL A 56 -9.97 21.66 -15.83
C VAL A 56 -10.13 20.86 -14.55
N LEU A 57 -11.37 20.53 -14.21
CA LEU A 57 -11.70 19.65 -13.10
C LEU A 57 -11.56 18.20 -13.54
N LEU A 58 -10.62 17.48 -12.95
CA LEU A 58 -10.48 16.05 -13.14
C LEU A 58 -11.43 15.32 -12.20
N LYS A 59 -12.19 14.38 -12.75
CA LYS A 59 -13.07 13.53 -11.96
C LYS A 59 -12.28 12.32 -11.47
N SER A 60 -12.25 12.11 -10.15
CA SER A 60 -11.65 10.92 -9.54
C SER A 60 -12.31 9.68 -10.11
N ASN A 61 -11.50 8.72 -10.57
CA ASN A 61 -11.96 7.40 -10.97
C ASN A 61 -12.15 6.54 -9.71
N ALA A 62 -13.05 7.00 -8.83
CA ALA A 62 -13.50 6.27 -7.64
C ALA A 62 -14.52 5.20 -8.03
N GLN A 63 -14.23 4.41 -9.07
CA GLN A 63 -14.93 3.15 -9.24
C GLN A 63 -14.27 2.15 -8.29
N SER A 64 -14.86 1.98 -7.10
CA SER A 64 -14.97 0.64 -6.52
C SER A 64 -15.36 -0.27 -7.68
N LEU A 65 -14.51 -1.23 -8.07
CA LEU A 65 -14.67 -2.16 -9.20
C LEU A 65 -16.13 -2.29 -9.62
N ASN A 66 -16.58 -1.36 -10.47
CA ASN A 66 -17.93 -1.43 -10.96
C ASN A 66 -17.91 -2.63 -11.89
N GLU A 67 -18.79 -3.57 -11.60
CA GLU A 67 -19.12 -4.71 -12.44
C GLU A 67 -18.97 -4.28 -13.90
N VAL A 68 -18.11 -5.00 -14.64
CA VAL A 68 -17.95 -4.84 -16.09
C VAL A 68 -19.37 -4.80 -16.67
N THR A 69 -19.88 -3.60 -16.91
CA THR A 69 -21.24 -3.41 -17.37
C THR A 69 -21.15 -3.60 -18.86
N ILE A 70 -21.28 -4.86 -19.27
CA ILE A 70 -21.40 -5.22 -20.68
C ILE A 70 -22.60 -4.44 -21.20
N ILE A 71 -22.32 -3.48 -22.09
CA ILE A 71 -23.33 -2.71 -22.81
C ILE A 71 -24.19 -3.72 -23.56
N ALA A 72 -25.48 -3.76 -23.20
CA ALA A 72 -26.60 -4.38 -23.91
C ALA A 72 -26.32 -5.75 -24.59
N GLY A 73 -26.44 -6.82 -23.83
CA GLY A 73 -26.57 -8.20 -24.34
C GLY A 73 -26.60 -9.19 -23.17
N LYS A 74 -27.49 -10.19 -23.21
CA LYS A 74 -27.74 -11.23 -22.18
C LYS A 74 -26.54 -11.50 -21.28
N LYS A 75 -26.70 -11.46 -19.94
CA LYS A 75 -25.68 -11.84 -18.94
C LYS A 75 -24.97 -13.14 -19.35
N VAL A 76 -23.82 -13.05 -20.01
CA VAL A 76 -23.03 -14.21 -20.39
C VAL A 76 -22.44 -14.76 -19.10
N ARG A 77 -22.77 -16.01 -18.76
CA ARG A 77 -22.20 -16.69 -17.58
C ARG A 77 -20.68 -16.77 -17.77
N TYR A 78 -19.92 -16.28 -16.79
CA TYR A 78 -18.46 -16.35 -16.82
C TYR A 78 -17.98 -17.80 -16.99
N SER A 79 -17.10 -18.02 -17.97
CA SER A 79 -16.49 -19.33 -18.27
C SER A 79 -14.97 -19.19 -18.35
N ASN A 80 -14.27 -20.22 -17.86
CA ASN A 80 -12.82 -20.32 -18.03
C ASN A 80 -12.43 -20.85 -19.42
N LYS A 81 -13.31 -21.63 -20.04
CA LYS A 81 -13.03 -22.26 -21.32
C LYS A 81 -12.97 -21.18 -22.41
N ASN A 82 -11.88 -21.18 -23.19
CA ASN A 82 -11.62 -20.23 -24.28
C ASN A 82 -11.62 -18.77 -23.82
N ASN A 83 -11.17 -18.51 -22.59
CA ASN A 83 -11.11 -17.15 -22.04
C ASN A 83 -9.66 -16.63 -22.08
N PRO A 84 -9.34 -15.62 -22.92
CA PRO A 84 -7.99 -15.08 -23.05
C PRO A 84 -7.40 -14.54 -21.74
N ALA A 85 -8.24 -13.99 -20.85
CA ALA A 85 -7.81 -13.53 -19.54
C ALA A 85 -7.36 -14.70 -18.65
N VAL A 86 -8.02 -15.86 -18.79
CA VAL A 86 -7.66 -17.09 -18.06
C VAL A 86 -6.41 -17.73 -18.65
N GLU A 87 -6.20 -17.67 -19.96
CA GLU A 87 -4.93 -18.12 -20.55
C GLU A 87 -3.76 -17.23 -20.13
N LEU A 88 -3.95 -15.91 -20.09
CA LEU A 88 -2.93 -14.97 -19.64
C LEU A 88 -2.52 -15.22 -18.19
N ILE A 89 -3.48 -15.41 -17.26
CA ILE A 89 -3.13 -15.71 -15.87
C ILE A 89 -2.43 -17.06 -15.72
N ARG A 90 -2.74 -18.06 -16.57
CA ARG A 90 -1.98 -19.32 -16.59
C ARG A 90 -0.53 -19.11 -16.97
N GLN A 91 -0.25 -18.27 -17.97
CA GLN A 91 1.11 -17.91 -18.34
C GLN A 91 1.86 -17.20 -17.21
N VAL A 92 1.20 -16.32 -16.46
CA VAL A 92 1.76 -15.72 -15.24
C VAL A 92 2.10 -16.81 -14.23
N ILE A 93 1.14 -17.70 -13.92
CA ILE A 93 1.29 -18.79 -12.95
C ILE A 93 2.47 -19.70 -13.31
N GLU A 94 2.59 -20.11 -14.57
CA GLU A 94 3.66 -20.96 -15.10
C GLU A 94 5.05 -20.32 -14.99
N ASN A 95 5.14 -18.99 -14.98
CA ASN A 95 6.41 -18.26 -14.89
C ASN A 95 6.70 -17.69 -13.49
N ARG A 96 5.86 -17.95 -12.49
CA ARG A 96 6.02 -17.41 -11.13
C ARG A 96 7.36 -17.76 -10.50
N ASP A 97 7.82 -19.00 -10.65
CA ASP A 97 9.08 -19.45 -10.04
C ASP A 97 10.31 -18.70 -10.55
N LYS A 98 10.25 -18.19 -11.78
CA LYS A 98 11.33 -17.41 -12.40
C LYS A 98 11.29 -15.93 -11.99
N ASN A 99 10.13 -15.44 -11.58
CA ASN A 99 9.86 -14.02 -11.32
C ASN A 99 9.91 -13.66 -9.83
N GLN A 100 10.67 -14.42 -9.03
CA GLN A 100 10.79 -14.22 -7.58
C GLN A 100 12.25 -14.33 -7.12
N PRO A 101 12.61 -13.77 -5.94
CA PRO A 101 14.00 -13.71 -5.47
C PRO A 101 14.72 -15.06 -5.42
N LYS A 102 14.00 -16.17 -5.13
CA LYS A 102 14.57 -17.52 -5.11
C LYS A 102 15.07 -18.04 -6.47
N ALA A 103 14.82 -17.30 -7.55
CA ALA A 103 15.35 -17.62 -8.88
C ALA A 103 16.82 -17.16 -9.07
N TYR A 104 17.40 -16.56 -8.04
CA TYR A 104 18.80 -16.14 -7.98
C TYR A 104 19.56 -16.97 -6.95
N GLU A 105 20.88 -17.06 -7.06
CA GLU A 105 21.72 -17.70 -6.03
C GLU A 105 21.78 -16.83 -4.77
N THR A 106 21.98 -15.54 -4.96
CA THR A 106 22.04 -14.52 -3.91
C THR A 106 21.26 -13.28 -4.31
N VAL A 107 20.74 -12.60 -3.30
CA VAL A 107 20.06 -11.31 -3.43
C VAL A 107 20.50 -10.41 -2.29
N GLN A 108 20.90 -9.19 -2.60
CA GLN A 108 21.12 -8.14 -1.60
C GLN A 108 20.44 -6.84 -2.02
N TYR A 109 19.83 -6.15 -1.07
CA TYR A 109 19.18 -4.86 -1.32
C TYR A 109 19.06 -4.05 -0.03
N LYS A 110 18.79 -2.76 -0.19
CA LYS A 110 18.42 -1.88 0.90
C LYS A 110 16.90 -1.82 1.01
N GLU A 111 16.40 -1.91 2.22
CA GLU A 111 14.98 -1.88 2.55
C GLU A 111 14.71 -0.71 3.49
N TYR A 112 13.78 0.15 3.10
CA TYR A 112 13.26 1.23 3.93
C TYR A 112 11.78 0.99 4.19
N GLU A 113 11.45 0.89 5.46
CA GLU A 113 10.09 0.66 5.95
C GLU A 113 9.61 1.88 6.73
N LYS A 114 8.39 2.32 6.40
CA LYS A 114 7.65 3.35 7.12
C LYS A 114 6.31 2.77 7.54
N MET A 115 6.03 2.84 8.82
CA MET A 115 4.73 2.54 9.38
C MET A 115 4.12 3.81 9.92
N LEU A 116 2.92 4.13 9.48
CA LEU A 116 2.14 5.29 9.90
C LEU A 116 0.82 4.82 10.49
N PHE A 117 0.51 5.36 11.66
CA PHE A 117 -0.69 5.03 12.37
C PHE A 117 -1.51 6.31 12.58
N SER A 118 -2.77 6.32 12.15
CA SER A 118 -3.66 7.49 12.25
C SER A 118 -5.01 7.20 12.89
N MET A 119 -5.49 8.07 13.77
CA MET A 119 -6.91 8.10 14.10
C MET A 119 -7.71 8.49 12.85
N SER A 120 -8.77 7.75 12.58
CA SER A 120 -9.54 7.87 11.35
C SER A 120 -11.00 8.24 11.60
N ASN A 121 -11.66 8.75 10.55
CA ASN A 121 -13.06 9.21 10.60
C ASN A 121 -13.35 10.19 11.76
N ILE A 122 -12.46 11.17 11.95
CA ILE A 122 -12.54 12.13 13.03
C ILE A 122 -13.59 13.21 12.70
N SER A 123 -14.57 13.40 13.60
CA SER A 123 -15.56 14.47 13.46
C SER A 123 -14.92 15.87 13.53
N GLU A 124 -15.50 16.84 12.81
CA GLU A 124 -15.09 18.26 12.90
C GLU A 124 -15.13 18.79 14.34
N LYS A 125 -16.10 18.34 15.15
CA LYS A 125 -16.19 18.70 16.57
C LYS A 125 -14.94 18.27 17.36
N PHE A 126 -14.36 17.12 17.04
CA PHE A 126 -13.14 16.65 17.69
C PHE A 126 -11.93 17.49 17.25
N LYS A 127 -11.79 17.70 15.94
CA LYS A 127 -10.73 18.52 15.34
C LYS A 127 -10.71 19.94 15.89
N ASN A 128 -11.88 20.55 16.08
CA ASN A 128 -12.03 21.94 16.55
C ASN A 128 -11.97 22.12 18.09
N LYS A 129 -11.59 21.10 18.87
CA LYS A 129 -11.40 21.28 20.32
C LYS A 129 -10.29 22.29 20.62
N ARG A 130 -10.45 23.11 21.66
CA ARG A 130 -9.49 24.16 22.07
C ARG A 130 -8.04 23.68 22.20
N ILE A 131 -7.84 22.44 22.67
CA ILE A 131 -6.51 21.83 22.80
C ILE A 131 -5.78 21.64 21.46
N PHE A 132 -6.52 21.51 20.36
CA PHE A 132 -5.95 21.39 19.01
C PHE A 132 -5.81 22.72 18.28
N ARG A 133 -6.15 23.87 18.91
CA ARG A 133 -6.12 25.18 18.23
C ARG A 133 -4.77 25.47 17.56
N ASN A 134 -3.67 25.11 18.23
CA ASN A 134 -2.31 25.32 17.73
C ASN A 134 -1.77 24.10 16.96
N TYR A 135 -2.56 23.04 16.80
CA TYR A 135 -2.17 21.74 16.23
C TYR A 135 -3.08 21.31 15.08
N GLN A 136 -3.85 22.25 14.50
CA GLN A 136 -4.70 21.97 13.34
C GLN A 136 -3.89 21.41 12.16
N PHE A 137 -2.61 21.80 12.05
CA PHE A 137 -1.68 21.32 11.03
C PHE A 137 -1.35 19.82 11.10
N LEU A 138 -1.65 19.15 12.22
CA LEU A 138 -1.46 17.69 12.36
C LEU A 138 -2.59 16.91 11.70
N PHE A 139 -3.76 17.52 11.49
CA PHE A 139 -4.88 16.87 10.82
C PHE A 139 -4.66 16.88 9.31
N GLN A 140 -4.93 15.74 8.68
CA GLN A 140 -4.89 15.57 7.24
C GLN A 140 -6.32 15.45 6.73
N GLU A 141 -6.63 16.24 5.70
CA GLU A 141 -7.89 16.17 4.98
C GLU A 141 -7.68 15.40 3.68
N GLN A 142 -8.59 14.47 3.40
CA GLN A 142 -8.60 13.69 2.18
C GLN A 142 -10.03 13.46 1.69
N ASP A 143 -10.18 12.84 0.52
CA ASP A 143 -11.50 12.46 0.02
C ASP A 143 -12.15 11.46 0.99
N SER A 144 -13.42 11.69 1.32
CA SER A 144 -14.19 10.81 2.22
C SER A 144 -14.31 9.36 1.74
N THR A 145 -14.09 9.11 0.44
CA THR A 145 -14.10 7.78 -0.17
C THR A 145 -12.79 7.02 -0.01
N GLN A 146 -11.70 7.70 0.36
CA GLN A 146 -10.42 7.06 0.65
C GLN A 146 -10.46 6.33 1.99
N ILE A 147 -9.63 5.30 2.11
CA ILE A 147 -9.50 4.51 3.33
C ILE A 147 -9.09 5.43 4.49
N GLY A 148 -9.83 5.34 5.60
CA GLY A 148 -9.66 6.20 6.77
C GLY A 148 -10.58 7.43 6.82
N GLY A 149 -11.31 7.72 5.74
CA GLY A 149 -12.33 8.78 5.68
C GLY A 149 -11.72 10.18 5.61
N LYS A 150 -12.56 11.22 5.79
CA LYS A 150 -12.22 12.60 5.45
C LYS A 150 -11.08 13.21 6.29
N ASN A 151 -11.09 12.98 7.61
CA ASN A 151 -10.14 13.59 8.54
C ASN A 151 -9.32 12.51 9.23
N LEU A 152 -8.00 12.60 9.08
CA LEU A 152 -7.01 11.75 9.74
C LEU A 152 -6.19 12.58 10.73
N LEU A 153 -5.83 11.98 11.86
CA LEU A 153 -4.81 12.53 12.77
C LEU A 153 -3.76 11.45 12.96
N PRO A 154 -2.55 11.59 12.39
CA PRO A 154 -1.52 10.62 12.62
C PRO A 154 -0.97 10.73 14.05
N ILE A 155 -0.80 9.57 14.68
CA ILE A 155 -0.55 9.41 16.12
C ILE A 155 0.69 8.59 16.43
N TYR A 156 1.20 7.85 15.46
CA TYR A 156 2.44 7.11 15.58
C TYR A 156 3.09 6.98 14.21
N ILE A 157 4.41 7.06 14.18
CA ILE A 157 5.23 6.81 13.01
C ILE A 157 6.48 6.05 13.44
N GLN A 158 6.84 5.05 12.66
CA GLN A 158 8.08 4.28 12.78
C GLN A 158 8.74 4.22 11.40
N GLU A 159 10.04 4.41 11.38
CA GLU A 159 10.92 4.32 10.22
C GLU A 159 12.03 3.31 10.54
N LYS A 160 12.38 2.48 9.57
CA LYS A 160 13.46 1.49 9.67
C LYS A 160 14.19 1.41 8.33
N LEU A 161 15.51 1.46 8.39
CA LEU A 161 16.40 1.26 7.25
C LEU A 161 17.30 0.06 7.53
N ALA A 162 17.30 -0.90 6.63
CA ALA A 162 18.10 -2.12 6.77
C ALA A 162 18.73 -2.54 5.45
N ASP A 163 19.88 -3.19 5.53
CA ASP A 163 20.40 -4.01 4.44
C ASP A 163 19.90 -5.44 4.59
N GLN A 164 19.45 -6.02 3.49
CA GLN A 164 18.96 -7.39 3.40
C GLN A 164 19.93 -8.22 2.57
N TYR A 165 20.28 -9.40 3.07
CA TYR A 165 21.15 -10.37 2.39
C TYR A 165 20.48 -11.73 2.40
N LEU A 166 20.34 -12.33 1.22
CA LEU A 166 19.70 -13.62 0.99
C LEU A 166 20.64 -14.50 0.15
N SER A 167 20.72 -15.76 0.53
CA SER A 167 21.39 -16.85 -0.19
C SER A 167 20.39 -17.99 -0.28
N PHE A 168 20.24 -18.60 -1.45
CA PHE A 168 19.29 -19.70 -1.67
C PHE A 168 19.98 -21.07 -1.77
N ASP A 169 21.30 -21.11 -1.89
CA ASP A 169 22.11 -22.33 -1.80
C ASP A 169 23.46 -22.08 -1.10
N PRO A 170 23.62 -22.46 0.19
CA PRO A 170 22.57 -22.91 1.10
C PRO A 170 21.62 -21.76 1.48
N THR A 171 20.39 -22.10 1.89
CA THR A 171 19.38 -21.12 2.31
C THR A 171 19.80 -20.38 3.57
N ARG A 172 20.17 -19.10 3.43
CA ARG A 172 20.59 -18.21 4.53
C ARG A 172 20.00 -16.83 4.33
N SER A 173 19.70 -16.15 5.44
CA SER A 173 19.25 -14.76 5.42
C SER A 173 19.84 -13.97 6.58
N LYS A 174 20.15 -12.70 6.30
CA LYS A 174 20.66 -11.73 7.27
C LYS A 174 20.01 -10.37 7.01
N THR A 175 19.52 -9.76 8.07
CA THR A 175 19.03 -8.38 8.08
C THR A 175 19.93 -7.56 8.99
N VAL A 176 20.50 -6.48 8.47
CA VAL A 176 21.33 -5.53 9.23
C VAL A 176 20.61 -4.20 9.32
N VAL A 177 20.05 -3.87 10.49
CA VAL A 177 19.34 -2.61 10.73
C VAL A 177 20.35 -1.48 10.91
N LEU A 178 20.38 -0.58 9.93
CA LEU A 178 21.29 0.57 9.87
C LEU A 178 20.79 1.74 10.71
N ALA A 179 19.47 1.92 10.72
CA ALA A 179 18.78 2.98 11.40
C ALA A 179 17.34 2.59 11.73
N GLU A 180 16.86 3.02 12.88
CA GLU A 180 15.45 2.96 13.25
C GLU A 180 15.08 4.23 14.01
N LYS A 181 13.87 4.72 13.78
CA LYS A 181 13.34 5.92 14.43
C LYS A 181 11.86 5.70 14.64
N GLN A 182 11.38 5.96 15.84
CA GLN A 182 9.96 5.87 16.14
C GLN A 182 9.54 7.00 17.05
N VAL A 183 8.24 7.24 17.08
CA VAL A 183 7.64 8.04 18.13
C VAL A 183 7.79 7.31 19.46
N GLU A 184 8.33 8.01 20.46
CA GLU A 184 8.45 7.52 21.82
C GLU A 184 7.30 8.05 22.66
N PHE A 185 6.48 7.13 23.16
CA PHE A 185 5.46 7.43 24.15
C PHE A 185 6.05 7.46 25.56
N ASP A 186 5.39 8.15 26.48
CA ASP A 186 5.74 8.11 27.89
C ASP A 186 5.55 6.68 28.42
N ASN A 187 6.67 6.03 28.78
CA ASN A 187 6.74 4.64 29.24
C ASN A 187 5.83 4.34 30.44
N ARG A 188 5.36 5.36 31.18
CA ARG A 188 4.39 5.18 32.27
C ARG A 188 3.00 4.74 31.77
N PHE A 189 2.69 4.99 30.50
CA PHE A 189 1.38 4.72 29.93
C PHE A 189 1.41 3.66 28.82
N ILE A 190 2.55 3.50 28.14
CA ILE A 190 2.69 2.70 26.93
C ILE A 190 4.05 2.01 26.92
N ASP A 191 4.09 0.69 26.73
CA ASP A 191 5.33 -0.06 26.46
C ASP A 191 5.71 0.09 24.98
N ASN A 192 6.62 1.02 24.70
CA ASN A 192 7.10 1.26 23.34
C ASN A 192 7.76 0.04 22.70
N GLN A 193 8.49 -0.77 23.46
CA GLN A 193 9.19 -1.95 22.92
C GLN A 193 8.20 -3.07 22.60
N GLY A 194 7.25 -3.33 23.50
CA GLY A 194 6.18 -4.29 23.27
C GLY A 194 5.32 -3.92 22.06
N MET A 195 4.94 -2.64 21.93
CA MET A 195 4.21 -2.16 20.74
C MET A 195 5.00 -2.33 19.45
N LYS A 196 6.29 -1.94 19.45
CA LYS A 196 7.16 -2.12 18.29
C LYS A 196 7.24 -3.60 17.87
N ALA A 197 7.54 -4.49 18.82
CA ALA A 197 7.64 -5.92 18.56
C ALA A 197 6.30 -6.52 18.07
N TYR A 198 5.18 -5.99 18.58
CA TYR A 198 3.86 -6.37 18.12
C TYR A 198 3.63 -5.94 16.66
N PHE A 199 3.89 -4.68 16.31
CA PHE A 199 3.68 -4.19 14.96
C PHE A 199 4.61 -4.86 13.94
N ASP A 200 5.87 -5.09 14.31
CA ASP A 200 6.85 -5.83 13.50
C ASP A 200 6.35 -7.26 13.18
N ARG A 201 5.50 -7.86 14.03
CA ARG A 201 4.88 -9.19 13.80
C ARG A 201 3.62 -9.11 12.95
N MET A 202 2.82 -8.06 13.12
CA MET A 202 1.49 -7.95 12.51
C MET A 202 1.55 -7.77 10.98
N TYR A 203 2.61 -7.11 10.50
CA TYR A 203 2.77 -6.84 9.08
C TYR A 203 3.93 -7.64 8.50
N GLN A 204 3.61 -8.80 7.96
CA GLN A 204 4.56 -9.56 7.15
C GLN A 204 4.76 -8.89 5.79
N ASN A 205 5.89 -9.20 5.14
CA ASN A 205 6.14 -8.75 3.77
C ASN A 205 5.11 -9.38 2.82
N ILE A 206 4.46 -8.52 2.03
CA ILE A 206 3.48 -8.97 1.04
C ILE A 206 4.22 -9.45 -0.19
N ASN A 207 4.01 -10.72 -0.53
CA ASN A 207 4.53 -11.31 -1.75
C ASN A 207 3.39 -11.92 -2.57
N ILE A 208 3.04 -11.26 -3.67
CA ILE A 208 2.00 -11.76 -4.59
C ILE A 208 2.41 -13.10 -5.24
N TYR A 209 3.70 -13.41 -5.33
CA TYR A 209 4.20 -14.65 -5.90
C TYR A 209 4.09 -15.85 -4.97
N ASP A 210 3.66 -15.70 -3.72
CA ASP A 210 3.30 -16.82 -2.86
C ASP A 210 1.89 -17.34 -3.17
N ASN A 211 1.58 -18.58 -2.80
CA ASN A 211 0.23 -19.11 -2.99
C ASN A 211 -0.79 -18.42 -2.07
N ASN A 212 -0.35 -18.06 -0.86
CA ASN A 212 -1.15 -17.36 0.14
C ASN A 212 -0.43 -16.09 0.56
N ILE A 213 -1.18 -15.00 0.72
CA ILE A 213 -0.69 -13.73 1.25
C ILE A 213 -1.27 -13.57 2.65
N SER A 214 -0.40 -13.60 3.65
CA SER A 214 -0.76 -13.42 5.05
C SER A 214 -0.85 -11.93 5.38
N VAL A 215 -2.05 -11.45 5.74
CA VAL A 215 -2.30 -10.06 6.13
C VAL A 215 -3.25 -10.03 7.32
N MET A 216 -2.88 -9.32 8.39
CA MET A 216 -3.68 -9.19 9.63
C MET A 216 -4.12 -10.55 10.21
N SER A 217 -3.18 -11.48 10.34
CA SER A 217 -3.42 -12.84 10.87
C SER A 217 -4.40 -13.70 10.06
N ASN A 218 -4.72 -13.29 8.82
CA ASN A 218 -5.55 -14.04 7.90
C ASN A 218 -4.75 -14.38 6.64
N ASP A 219 -4.99 -15.56 6.08
CA ASP A 219 -4.39 -15.98 4.81
C ASP A 219 -5.41 -15.84 3.68
N PHE A 220 -5.04 -15.06 2.67
CA PHE A 220 -5.82 -14.88 1.46
C PHE A 220 -5.12 -15.60 0.31
N LEU A 221 -5.87 -16.26 -0.56
CA LEU A 221 -5.31 -16.86 -1.77
C LEU A 221 -4.75 -15.74 -2.67
N SER A 222 -3.53 -15.90 -3.18
CA SER A 222 -2.99 -14.97 -4.16
C SER A 222 -3.77 -15.04 -5.48
N PRO A 223 -4.01 -13.91 -6.19
CA PRO A 223 -4.63 -13.91 -7.52
C PRO A 223 -3.77 -14.60 -8.59
N ILE A 224 -2.51 -14.90 -8.29
CA ILE A 224 -1.61 -15.67 -9.16
C ILE A 224 -1.22 -17.02 -8.53
N ALA A 225 -1.91 -17.50 -7.50
CA ALA A 225 -1.71 -18.86 -6.98
C ALA A 225 -2.03 -19.92 -8.05
N ASN A 226 -1.48 -21.13 -7.91
CA ASN A 226 -1.72 -22.23 -8.86
C ASN A 226 -3.22 -22.53 -9.06
N SER A 227 -4.02 -22.40 -8.00
CA SER A 227 -5.47 -22.63 -8.02
C SER A 227 -6.31 -21.38 -8.30
N ALA A 228 -5.68 -20.21 -8.53
CA ALA A 228 -6.38 -18.93 -8.69
C ALA A 228 -7.48 -18.95 -9.77
N PRO A 229 -7.32 -19.59 -10.96
CA PRO A 229 -8.39 -19.69 -11.96
C PRO A 229 -9.67 -20.38 -11.47
N THR A 230 -9.60 -21.18 -10.42
CA THR A 230 -10.77 -21.84 -9.81
C THR A 230 -11.54 -20.91 -8.89
N PHE A 231 -10.89 -19.96 -8.24
CA PHE A 231 -11.50 -19.09 -7.21
C PHE A 231 -11.80 -17.68 -7.73
N TYR A 232 -11.07 -17.22 -8.75
CA TYR A 232 -11.21 -15.90 -9.33
C TYR A 232 -11.84 -15.92 -10.72
N LYS A 233 -12.45 -14.79 -11.05
CA LYS A 233 -12.79 -14.39 -12.42
C LYS A 233 -11.77 -13.35 -12.86
N PHE A 234 -11.20 -13.55 -14.04
CA PHE A 234 -10.22 -12.66 -14.67
C PHE A 234 -10.81 -11.96 -15.91
N PHE A 235 -10.47 -10.69 -16.08
CA PHE A 235 -10.89 -9.84 -17.19
C PHE A 235 -9.70 -9.01 -17.68
N ILE A 236 -9.41 -9.05 -18.98
CA ILE A 236 -8.50 -8.08 -19.60
C ILE A 236 -9.27 -6.77 -19.70
N THR A 237 -8.82 -5.74 -18.98
CA THR A 237 -9.52 -4.45 -18.89
C THR A 237 -8.84 -3.37 -19.71
N ASP A 238 -7.53 -3.46 -19.93
CA ASP A 238 -6.79 -2.51 -20.77
C ASP A 238 -5.51 -3.15 -21.32
N THR A 239 -4.95 -2.55 -22.37
CA THR A 239 -3.61 -2.84 -22.88
C THR A 239 -2.82 -1.54 -22.95
N VAL A 240 -1.83 -1.42 -22.05
CA VAL A 240 -0.99 -0.23 -21.96
C VAL A 240 0.28 -0.46 -22.77
N LYS A 241 0.42 0.28 -23.87
CA LYS A 241 1.67 0.35 -24.63
C LYS A 241 2.57 1.41 -24.00
N SER A 242 3.77 1.03 -23.55
CA SER A 242 4.76 1.95 -22.99
C SER A 242 6.11 1.82 -23.71
N ALA A 243 6.99 2.81 -23.54
CA ALA A 243 8.36 2.75 -24.08
C ALA A 243 9.18 1.58 -23.49
N THR A 244 8.79 1.07 -22.33
CA THR A 244 9.43 -0.05 -21.62
C THR A 244 8.84 -1.42 -21.96
N GLY A 245 7.85 -1.49 -22.86
CA GLY A 245 7.18 -2.73 -23.27
C GLY A 245 5.66 -2.66 -23.22
N ASN A 246 5.00 -3.67 -23.77
CA ASN A 246 3.55 -3.84 -23.71
C ASN A 246 3.17 -4.49 -22.38
N VAL A 247 2.17 -3.92 -21.72
CA VAL A 247 1.66 -4.38 -20.43
C VAL A 247 0.15 -4.58 -20.55
N ILE A 248 -0.37 -5.69 -20.05
CA ILE A 248 -1.80 -5.96 -20.01
C ILE A 248 -2.32 -5.69 -18.61
N GLU A 249 -3.37 -4.87 -18.50
CA GLU A 249 -4.12 -4.74 -17.25
C GLU A 249 -5.12 -5.90 -17.16
N LEU A 250 -4.96 -6.71 -16.12
CA LEU A 250 -5.81 -7.85 -15.83
C LEU A 250 -6.50 -7.65 -14.48
N SER A 251 -7.81 -7.41 -14.53
CA SER A 251 -8.66 -7.31 -13.34
C SER A 251 -9.09 -8.69 -12.86
N PHE A 252 -9.20 -8.86 -11.54
CA PHE A 252 -9.63 -10.09 -10.91
C PHE A 252 -10.62 -9.84 -9.76
N THR A 253 -11.58 -10.75 -9.59
CA THR A 253 -12.59 -10.69 -8.52
C THR A 253 -13.01 -12.10 -8.11
N PRO A 254 -13.40 -12.35 -6.85
CA PRO A 254 -13.86 -13.66 -6.41
C PRO A 254 -15.05 -14.16 -7.24
N ARG A 255 -15.14 -15.48 -7.45
CA ARG A 255 -16.31 -16.08 -8.10
C ARG A 255 -17.58 -15.90 -7.29
N THR A 256 -17.45 -16.11 -5.97
CA THR A 256 -18.52 -15.97 -4.98
C THR A 256 -18.26 -14.72 -4.16
N LYS A 257 -19.27 -13.86 -4.07
CA LYS A 257 -19.19 -12.66 -3.22
C LYS A 257 -19.21 -13.12 -1.76
N GLY A 258 -18.23 -12.67 -0.97
CA GLY A 258 -18.13 -12.99 0.46
C GLY A 258 -16.99 -13.94 0.83
N ASP A 259 -16.40 -14.65 -0.14
CA ASP A 259 -15.20 -15.45 0.09
C ASP A 259 -14.05 -14.55 0.59
N MET A 260 -13.23 -15.04 1.52
CA MET A 260 -12.02 -14.37 2.00
C MET A 260 -10.93 -14.37 0.93
N LEU A 261 -11.14 -13.57 -0.11
CA LEU A 261 -10.32 -13.48 -1.29
C LEU A 261 -10.17 -12.01 -1.68
N PHE A 262 -9.06 -11.67 -2.32
CA PHE A 262 -8.82 -10.33 -2.83
C PHE A 262 -9.67 -9.98 -4.06
N GLU A 263 -9.83 -8.69 -4.33
CA GLU A 263 -10.28 -8.17 -5.62
C GLU A 263 -9.39 -7.00 -6.04
N GLY A 264 -9.16 -6.83 -7.33
CA GLY A 264 -8.24 -5.80 -7.81
C GLY A 264 -7.78 -6.02 -9.24
N LYS A 265 -6.56 -5.58 -9.52
CA LYS A 265 -5.93 -5.69 -10.83
C LYS A 265 -4.42 -5.87 -10.73
N ILE A 266 -3.87 -6.57 -11.72
CA ILE A 266 -2.45 -6.76 -11.94
C ILE A 266 -2.07 -6.31 -13.34
N TYR A 267 -0.84 -5.82 -13.49
CA TYR A 267 -0.26 -5.36 -14.74
C TYR A 267 0.82 -6.35 -15.15
N ILE A 268 0.61 -7.04 -16.27
CA ILE A 268 1.42 -8.18 -16.70
C ILE A 268 2.25 -7.79 -17.91
N THR A 269 3.55 -8.05 -17.84
CA THR A 269 4.49 -7.82 -18.94
C THR A 269 4.29 -8.83 -20.07
N MET A 270 4.45 -8.36 -21.31
CA MET A 270 4.31 -9.17 -22.54
C MET A 270 5.65 -9.39 -23.25
N ASP A 271 6.74 -9.55 -22.49
CA ASP A 271 8.10 -9.78 -22.99
C ASP A 271 8.52 -11.26 -22.96
N GLY A 272 7.57 -12.16 -22.70
CA GLY A 272 7.78 -13.60 -22.56
C GLY A 272 8.00 -14.06 -21.11
N ASN A 273 8.28 -13.15 -20.17
CA ASN A 273 8.43 -13.51 -18.76
C ASN A 273 7.10 -13.54 -18.00
N TYR A 274 6.07 -12.84 -18.50
CA TYR A 274 4.75 -12.71 -17.85
C TYR A 274 4.85 -12.27 -16.38
N ALA A 275 5.84 -11.42 -16.07
CA ALA A 275 6.05 -10.87 -14.74
C ALA A 275 4.98 -9.84 -14.40
N VAL A 276 4.61 -9.77 -13.12
CA VAL A 276 3.78 -8.70 -12.56
C VAL A 276 4.65 -7.45 -12.41
N GLN A 277 4.29 -6.37 -13.11
CA GLN A 277 4.96 -5.06 -13.01
C GLN A 277 4.33 -4.17 -11.94
N LYS A 278 3.01 -4.29 -11.75
CA LYS A 278 2.24 -3.56 -10.73
C LYS A 278 1.05 -4.40 -10.31
N ALA A 279 0.66 -4.29 -9.04
CA ALA A 279 -0.59 -4.84 -8.53
C ALA A 279 -1.28 -3.81 -7.63
N SER A 280 -2.60 -3.72 -7.72
CA SER A 280 -3.43 -2.91 -6.82
C SER A 280 -4.67 -3.73 -6.49
N PHE A 281 -4.81 -4.12 -5.23
CA PHE A 281 -5.85 -5.02 -4.79
C PHE A 281 -6.20 -4.82 -3.33
N GLY A 282 -7.40 -5.24 -2.96
CA GLY A 282 -7.89 -5.14 -1.61
C GLY A 282 -8.89 -6.24 -1.34
N VAL A 283 -9.75 -6.04 -0.36
CA VAL A 283 -10.82 -6.97 -0.05
C VAL A 283 -12.18 -6.33 -0.30
N ASN A 284 -13.13 -7.15 -0.71
CA ASN A 284 -14.50 -6.68 -0.87
C ASN A 284 -15.06 -6.27 0.49
N LYS A 285 -15.65 -5.07 0.59
CA LYS A 285 -16.25 -4.56 1.85
C LYS A 285 -17.28 -5.48 2.51
N ASN A 286 -17.83 -6.44 1.77
CA ASN A 286 -18.83 -7.39 2.27
C ASN A 286 -18.23 -8.66 2.87
N ILE A 287 -16.90 -8.88 2.77
CA ILE A 287 -16.29 -10.04 3.44
C ILE A 287 -16.30 -9.85 4.95
N ASN A 288 -16.37 -10.95 5.69
CA ASN A 288 -16.39 -10.88 7.15
C ASN A 288 -14.97 -10.85 7.73
N LEU A 289 -14.34 -9.68 7.70
CA LEU A 289 -13.15 -9.41 8.49
C LEU A 289 -13.51 -8.67 9.76
N ASN A 290 -13.08 -9.20 10.89
CA ASN A 290 -13.33 -8.59 12.19
C ASN A 290 -12.61 -7.24 12.25
N PHE A 291 -13.35 -6.19 12.64
CA PHE A 291 -12.88 -4.82 12.83
C PHE A 291 -12.30 -4.11 11.60
N VAL A 292 -12.05 -4.79 10.47
CA VAL A 292 -11.55 -4.18 9.23
C VAL A 292 -12.71 -3.59 8.43
N ARG A 293 -12.59 -2.32 8.06
CA ARG A 293 -13.57 -1.58 7.24
C ARG A 293 -13.16 -1.51 5.78
N GLY A 294 -11.85 -1.47 5.54
CA GLY A 294 -11.28 -1.43 4.20
C GLY A 294 -9.79 -1.76 4.26
N MET A 295 -9.29 -2.33 3.18
CA MET A 295 -7.88 -2.65 3.02
C MET A 295 -7.51 -2.52 1.55
N GLU A 296 -6.35 -1.91 1.30
CA GLU A 296 -5.76 -1.74 -0.02
C GLU A 296 -4.27 -2.08 0.05
N ILE A 297 -3.81 -2.77 -0.97
CA ILE A 297 -2.44 -3.19 -1.19
C ILE A 297 -2.02 -2.71 -2.57
N GLU A 298 -0.93 -1.97 -2.63
CA GLU A 298 -0.27 -1.57 -3.86
C GLU A 298 1.14 -2.14 -3.91
N LEU A 299 1.46 -2.85 -4.98
CA LEU A 299 2.80 -3.38 -5.25
C LEU A 299 3.30 -2.80 -6.56
N ALA A 300 4.56 -2.35 -6.57
CA ALA A 300 5.26 -1.93 -7.77
C ALA A 300 6.54 -2.74 -7.91
N PHE A 301 6.86 -3.12 -9.15
CA PHE A 301 8.03 -3.89 -9.48
C PHE A 301 8.87 -3.17 -10.53
N GLU A 302 10.17 -3.22 -10.38
CA GLU A 302 11.14 -2.63 -11.30
C GLU A 302 11.92 -3.70 -12.03
N LYS A 303 12.29 -3.39 -13.28
CA LYS A 303 13.06 -4.29 -14.13
C LYS A 303 14.53 -4.22 -13.73
N ASN A 304 15.09 -5.36 -13.37
CA ASN A 304 16.51 -5.57 -13.11
C ASN A 304 17.32 -5.60 -14.42
N THR A 305 18.65 -5.55 -14.32
CA THR A 305 19.57 -5.57 -15.47
C THR A 305 19.47 -6.84 -16.32
N ASP A 306 19.04 -7.95 -15.72
CA ASP A 306 18.84 -9.24 -16.39
C ASP A 306 17.43 -9.43 -16.96
N SER A 307 16.66 -8.34 -17.04
CA SER A 307 15.28 -8.30 -17.52
C SER A 307 14.21 -8.96 -16.65
N ARG A 308 14.56 -9.49 -15.47
CA ARG A 308 13.56 -9.92 -14.48
C ARG A 308 13.09 -8.74 -13.64
N TYR A 309 12.01 -8.95 -12.88
CA TYR A 309 11.41 -7.89 -12.05
C TYR A 309 11.60 -8.19 -10.56
N TYR A 310 11.93 -7.17 -9.77
CA TYR A 310 11.96 -7.23 -8.31
C TYR A 310 10.94 -6.26 -7.71
N LEU A 311 10.45 -6.58 -6.50
CA LEU A 311 9.54 -5.70 -5.78
C LEU A 311 10.29 -4.42 -5.38
N SER A 312 9.89 -3.27 -5.92
CA SER A 312 10.50 -1.97 -5.61
C SER A 312 9.71 -1.18 -4.58
N LYS A 313 8.39 -1.38 -4.53
CA LYS A 313 7.52 -0.75 -3.53
C LYS A 313 6.37 -1.65 -3.12
N SER A 314 6.04 -1.66 -1.83
CA SER A 314 4.85 -2.30 -1.26
C SER A 314 4.16 -1.33 -0.32
N ASN A 315 2.90 -1.01 -0.56
CA ASN A 315 2.07 -0.22 0.34
C ASN A 315 0.86 -1.03 0.79
N LEU A 316 0.61 -1.08 2.09
CA LEU A 316 -0.59 -1.67 2.68
C LEU A 316 -1.26 -0.60 3.53
N ILE A 317 -2.51 -0.26 3.21
CA ILE A 317 -3.34 0.63 4.01
C ILE A 317 -4.56 -0.15 4.48
N ALA A 318 -4.89 -0.02 5.75
CA ALA A 318 -6.05 -0.65 6.34
C ALA A 318 -6.74 0.23 7.36
N ASP A 319 -8.06 0.35 7.24
CA ASP A 319 -8.89 1.06 8.20
C ASP A 319 -9.62 0.07 9.11
N PHE A 320 -9.54 0.34 10.41
CA PHE A 320 -10.13 -0.46 11.47
C PHE A 320 -11.15 0.36 12.25
N GLY A 321 -12.19 -0.30 12.73
CA GLY A 321 -13.09 0.28 13.71
C GLY A 321 -14.08 -0.70 14.28
N ILE A 322 -14.66 -0.33 15.42
CA ILE A 322 -15.60 -1.17 16.18
C ILE A 322 -16.87 -1.47 15.37
N SER A 323 -17.32 -0.51 14.55
CA SER A 323 -18.43 -0.70 13.61
C SER A 323 -17.91 -0.67 12.18
N LYS A 324 -18.42 -1.54 11.30
CA LYS A 324 -18.02 -1.65 9.89
C LYS A 324 -18.24 -0.37 9.07
N ASN A 325 -19.19 0.48 9.44
CA ASN A 325 -19.64 1.58 8.56
C ASN A 325 -19.61 2.97 9.19
N LYS A 326 -19.42 3.10 10.52
CA LYS A 326 -19.57 4.40 11.21
C LYS A 326 -18.64 4.53 12.41
N GLY A 327 -18.38 5.78 12.79
CA GLY A 327 -17.67 6.13 14.01
C GLY A 327 -16.15 6.22 13.82
N MET A 328 -15.51 6.80 14.83
CA MET A 328 -14.05 6.93 14.88
C MET A 328 -13.41 5.55 14.72
N GLY A 329 -12.35 5.52 13.93
CA GLY A 329 -11.56 4.32 13.69
C GLY A 329 -10.09 4.63 13.81
N PHE A 330 -9.31 3.74 13.24
CA PHE A 330 -7.88 3.86 13.18
C PHE A 330 -7.37 3.27 11.85
N THR A 331 -6.49 3.98 11.16
CA THR A 331 -5.88 3.55 9.89
C THR A 331 -4.40 3.27 10.09
N GLY A 332 -3.99 2.05 9.75
CA GLY A 332 -2.58 1.67 9.67
C GLY A 332 -2.13 1.67 8.21
N GLU A 333 -1.02 2.33 7.93
CA GLU A 333 -0.33 2.30 6.64
C GLU A 333 1.09 1.78 6.83
N ARG A 334 1.47 0.78 6.04
CA ARG A 334 2.84 0.28 5.95
C ARG A 334 3.33 0.44 4.52
N SER A 335 4.34 1.28 4.35
CA SER A 335 5.04 1.49 3.09
C SER A 335 6.45 0.90 3.19
N VAL A 336 6.83 0.04 2.25
CA VAL A 336 8.17 -0.52 2.14
C VAL A 336 8.71 -0.18 0.76
N SER A 337 9.93 0.36 0.72
CA SER A 337 10.66 0.65 -0.51
C SER A 337 11.96 -0.13 -0.53
N TYR A 338 12.30 -0.65 -1.71
CA TYR A 338 13.46 -1.49 -1.94
C TYR A 338 14.33 -0.83 -2.99
N ASP A 339 15.62 -0.67 -2.69
CA ASP A 339 16.59 -0.03 -3.59
C ASP A 339 17.94 -0.76 -3.54
N GLN A 340 18.84 -0.42 -4.45
CA GLN A 340 20.19 -1.00 -4.55
C GLN A 340 20.16 -2.52 -4.71
N TYR A 341 19.16 -3.02 -5.44
CA TYR A 341 18.95 -4.45 -5.66
C TYR A 341 20.09 -5.04 -6.50
N LYS A 342 20.77 -6.04 -5.96
CA LYS A 342 21.86 -6.76 -6.62
C LYS A 342 21.63 -8.26 -6.48
N THR A 343 21.92 -8.98 -7.55
CA THR A 343 21.59 -10.40 -7.69
C THR A 343 22.78 -11.18 -8.20
N ASN A 344 22.94 -12.43 -7.77
CA ASN A 344 24.05 -13.31 -8.15
C ASN A 344 25.43 -12.67 -7.92
N VAL A 345 25.55 -11.97 -6.79
CA VAL A 345 26.78 -11.36 -6.31
C VAL A 345 27.32 -12.17 -5.15
N GLU A 346 28.63 -12.33 -5.06
CA GLU A 346 29.26 -13.02 -3.94
C GLU A 346 29.00 -12.24 -2.64
N ILE A 347 28.38 -12.90 -1.65
CA ILE A 347 28.16 -12.37 -0.31
C ILE A 347 29.11 -13.13 0.62
N PRO A 348 30.09 -12.47 1.26
CA PRO A 348 31.02 -13.13 2.16
C PRO A 348 30.29 -13.90 3.27
N ASP A 349 30.71 -15.13 3.55
CA ASP A 349 30.09 -15.98 4.59
C ASP A 349 30.06 -15.32 5.97
N THR A 350 31.01 -14.42 6.23
CA THR A 350 31.08 -13.62 7.46
C THR A 350 29.82 -12.78 7.68
N ILE A 351 29.14 -12.32 6.63
CA ILE A 351 27.87 -11.57 6.72
C ILE A 351 26.77 -12.43 7.37
N PHE A 352 26.73 -13.72 7.06
CA PHE A 352 25.73 -14.65 7.60
C PHE A 352 26.05 -15.17 9.00
N SER A 353 27.18 -14.78 9.59
CA SER A 353 27.55 -15.16 10.94
C SER A 353 26.69 -14.43 12.00
N GLY A 354 26.55 -15.06 13.18
CA GLY A 354 25.83 -14.49 14.32
C GLY A 354 24.30 -14.53 14.17
N LYS A 355 23.63 -13.49 14.68
CA LYS A 355 22.16 -13.40 14.66
C LYS A 355 21.64 -13.07 13.26
N LYS A 356 20.56 -13.70 12.82
CA LYS A 356 19.87 -13.39 11.55
C LYS A 356 19.42 -11.94 11.47
N LEU A 357 18.94 -11.38 12.58
CA LEU A 357 18.65 -9.96 12.73
C LEU A 357 19.74 -9.31 13.57
N GLU A 358 20.45 -8.36 12.98
CA GLU A 358 21.47 -7.57 13.64
C GLU A 358 21.08 -6.09 13.62
N VAL A 359 21.09 -5.45 14.78
CA VAL A 359 20.83 -4.00 14.90
C VAL A 359 22.15 -3.31 15.19
N LEU A 360 22.58 -2.42 14.30
CA LEU A 360 23.85 -1.73 14.46
C LEU A 360 23.83 -0.84 15.72
N ALA A 361 24.98 -0.77 16.40
CA ALA A 361 25.15 0.16 17.51
C ALA A 361 24.83 1.60 17.07
N GLY A 362 23.90 2.24 17.76
CA GLY A 362 23.45 3.60 17.43
C GLY A 362 22.41 3.70 16.30
N ALA A 363 21.86 2.59 15.80
CA ALA A 363 20.76 2.60 14.82
C ALA A 363 19.58 3.46 15.28
N GLY A 364 19.24 3.44 16.57
CA GLY A 364 18.19 4.27 17.17
C GLY A 364 18.56 5.74 17.45
N LYS A 365 19.80 6.16 17.14
CA LYS A 365 20.32 7.51 17.49
C LYS A 365 20.78 8.31 16.27
N ARG A 366 20.26 7.98 15.08
CA ARG A 366 20.57 8.69 13.83
C ARG A 366 19.95 10.08 13.81
N THR A 367 20.67 11.04 13.22
CA THR A 367 20.24 12.44 13.12
C THR A 367 19.17 12.65 12.03
N ASP A 368 18.45 13.77 12.08
CA ASP A 368 17.49 14.12 11.02
C ASP A 368 18.15 14.34 9.65
N ALA A 369 19.42 14.78 9.64
CA ALA A 369 20.22 14.88 8.42
C ALA A 369 20.49 13.49 7.81
N PHE A 370 20.79 12.49 8.63
CA PHE A 370 20.93 11.11 8.17
C PHE A 370 19.64 10.62 7.50
N TRP A 371 18.48 10.81 8.14
CA TRP A 371 17.19 10.38 7.58
C TRP A 371 16.86 11.12 6.28
N SER A 372 17.11 12.44 6.23
CA SER A 372 16.88 13.22 5.00
C SER A 372 17.70 12.74 3.80
N GLN A 373 18.87 12.13 4.03
CA GLN A 373 19.76 11.63 2.98
C GLN A 373 19.56 10.15 2.63
N ASN A 374 19.04 9.34 3.57
CA ASN A 374 19.00 7.87 3.44
C ASN A 374 17.58 7.29 3.30
N ARG A 375 16.54 8.12 3.42
CA ARG A 375 15.16 7.70 3.11
C ARG A 375 15.05 7.33 1.63
N LEU A 376 14.51 6.14 1.37
CA LEU A 376 14.19 5.68 0.01
C LEU A 376 12.81 6.15 -0.46
N ASP A 377 12.01 6.73 0.44
CA ASP A 377 10.70 7.30 0.10
C ASP A 377 10.50 8.67 0.76
N SER A 378 9.68 9.51 0.14
CA SER A 378 9.33 10.82 0.66
C SER A 378 8.27 10.71 1.77
N ILE A 379 8.41 11.54 2.82
CA ILE A 379 7.39 11.68 3.85
C ILE A 379 6.85 13.12 3.82
N PRO A 380 5.53 13.31 3.76
CA PRO A 380 4.94 14.64 3.91
C PRO A 380 5.39 15.32 5.20
N GLN A 381 5.78 16.59 5.11
CA GLN A 381 6.31 17.35 6.25
C GLN A 381 5.34 17.37 7.45
N GLN A 382 4.02 17.31 7.20
CA GLN A 382 3.00 17.26 8.25
C GLN A 382 3.11 15.98 9.10
N GLN A 383 3.43 14.83 8.49
CA GLN A 383 3.60 13.55 9.20
C GLN A 383 4.86 13.56 10.07
N LEU A 384 5.95 14.15 9.57
CA LEU A 384 7.21 14.24 10.32
C LEU A 384 7.10 15.09 11.59
N LYS A 385 6.17 16.05 11.63
CA LYS A 385 5.94 16.88 12.82
C LYS A 385 5.44 16.09 14.03
N ILE A 386 4.97 14.86 13.86
CA ILE A 386 4.51 14.05 14.99
C ILE A 386 5.66 13.72 15.95
N TYR A 387 6.87 13.50 15.44
CA TYR A 387 8.05 13.25 16.26
C TYR A 387 8.25 14.31 17.36
N SER A 388 7.98 15.58 17.04
CA SER A 388 8.16 16.69 17.98
C SER A 388 6.89 17.09 18.75
N ASN A 389 5.72 16.55 18.39
CA ASN A 389 4.42 16.98 18.93
C ASN A 389 3.68 15.90 19.72
N ILE A 390 4.28 14.71 19.87
CA ILE A 390 3.64 13.59 20.55
C ILE A 390 3.34 13.88 22.03
N ASP A 391 4.19 14.64 22.73
CA ASP A 391 3.99 14.99 24.14
C ASP A 391 2.67 15.72 24.39
N THR A 392 2.26 16.57 23.45
CA THR A 392 0.96 17.24 23.51
C THR A 392 -0.17 16.26 23.29
N LEU A 393 -0.07 15.41 22.26
CA LEU A 393 -1.10 14.43 21.93
C LEU A 393 -1.33 13.46 23.11
N GLN A 394 -0.26 13.03 23.76
CA GLN A 394 -0.31 12.10 24.89
C GLN A 394 -0.93 12.68 26.16
N LYS A 395 -1.04 14.01 26.31
CA LYS A 395 -1.73 14.63 27.46
C LYS A 395 -3.25 14.48 27.38
N LEU A 396 -3.80 14.11 26.22
CA LEU A 396 -5.24 14.02 26.01
C LEU A 396 -5.82 12.69 26.52
N PRO A 397 -6.85 12.71 27.39
CA PRO A 397 -7.52 11.48 27.83
C PRO A 397 -8.14 10.68 26.68
N SER A 398 -8.70 11.37 25.67
CA SER A 398 -9.24 10.70 24.48
C SER A 398 -8.14 10.04 23.64
N PHE A 399 -6.96 10.65 23.56
CA PHE A 399 -5.83 10.08 22.86
C PHE A 399 -5.35 8.79 23.53
N ARG A 400 -5.14 8.86 24.86
CA ARG A 400 -4.78 7.69 25.68
C ARG A 400 -5.81 6.57 25.54
N ARG A 401 -7.10 6.89 25.57
CA ARG A 401 -8.18 5.91 25.38
C ARG A 401 -8.11 5.24 24.00
N THR A 402 -7.83 6.00 22.93
CA THR A 402 -7.71 5.43 21.59
C THR A 402 -6.47 4.57 21.45
N ILE A 403 -5.30 4.98 21.96
CA ILE A 403 -4.09 4.13 21.93
C ILE A 403 -4.31 2.83 22.70
N LYS A 404 -5.00 2.87 23.85
CA LYS A 404 -5.42 1.65 24.55
C LYS A 404 -6.34 0.78 23.71
N LEU A 405 -7.31 1.36 23.00
CA LEU A 405 -8.18 0.62 22.08
C LEU A 405 -7.41 -0.01 20.92
N VAL A 406 -6.46 0.72 20.32
CA VAL A 406 -5.58 0.23 19.24
C VAL A 406 -4.75 -0.93 19.78
N THR A 407 -4.07 -0.74 20.92
CA THR A 407 -3.30 -1.78 21.58
C THR A 407 -4.17 -3.00 21.88
N PHE A 408 -5.41 -2.81 22.35
CA PHE A 408 -6.35 -3.89 22.60
C PHE A 408 -6.77 -4.66 21.35
N LEU A 409 -7.20 -3.96 20.29
CA LEU A 409 -7.64 -4.59 19.02
C LEU A 409 -6.55 -5.45 18.41
N PHE A 410 -5.31 -5.09 18.67
CA PHE A 410 -4.15 -5.68 18.05
C PHE A 410 -3.45 -6.69 18.98
N ALA A 411 -3.01 -6.28 20.17
CA ALA A 411 -2.39 -7.17 21.14
C ALA A 411 -3.37 -8.22 21.69
N GLY A 412 -4.69 -7.94 21.67
CA GLY A 412 -5.73 -8.84 22.16
C GLY A 412 -5.90 -8.82 23.68
N TYR A 413 -5.15 -8.00 24.41
CA TYR A 413 -5.19 -7.94 25.87
C TYR A 413 -5.60 -6.55 26.35
N TRP A 414 -6.47 -6.51 27.36
CA TRP A 414 -6.81 -5.31 28.11
C TRP A 414 -6.24 -5.42 29.52
N ASP A 415 -5.30 -4.54 29.84
CA ASP A 415 -4.72 -4.41 31.18
C ASP A 415 -5.55 -3.45 32.05
N PHE A 416 -6.11 -3.97 33.14
CA PHE A 416 -6.87 -3.25 34.17
C PHE A 416 -6.06 -3.04 35.46
N GLY A 417 -4.73 -3.18 35.44
CA GLY A 417 -3.85 -3.13 36.60
C GLY A 417 -3.55 -4.53 37.14
N PRO A 418 -4.16 -4.99 38.24
CA PRO A 418 -3.93 -6.34 38.76
C PRO A 418 -4.61 -7.45 37.94
N TYR A 419 -5.39 -7.10 36.91
CA TYR A 419 -6.12 -8.04 36.06
C TYR A 419 -5.84 -7.76 34.59
N GLU A 420 -5.60 -8.82 33.83
CA GLU A 420 -5.43 -8.79 32.38
C GLU A 420 -6.57 -9.59 31.74
N VAL A 421 -7.22 -9.04 30.71
CA VAL A 421 -8.30 -9.72 29.98
C VAL A 421 -7.88 -9.91 28.52
N GLY A 422 -7.64 -11.15 28.10
CA GLY A 422 -7.33 -11.53 26.72
C GLY A 422 -6.92 -13.00 26.56
N PRO A 423 -6.59 -13.48 25.35
CA PRO A 423 -6.60 -12.74 24.08
C PRO A 423 -8.01 -12.62 23.47
N THR A 424 -8.43 -11.45 23.01
CA THR A 424 -9.77 -11.24 22.42
C THR A 424 -10.02 -11.92 21.09
N ASN A 425 -8.97 -12.48 20.47
CA ASN A 425 -9.10 -13.37 19.32
C ASN A 425 -9.91 -14.64 19.66
N THR A 426 -10.12 -14.96 20.94
CA THR A 426 -10.98 -16.06 21.41
C THR A 426 -12.33 -15.61 21.97
N PHE A 427 -12.52 -14.32 22.29
CA PHE A 427 -13.74 -13.83 22.94
C PHE A 427 -14.84 -13.36 21.97
N TYR A 428 -14.54 -13.18 20.69
CA TYR A 428 -15.50 -12.71 19.69
C TYR A 428 -15.42 -13.52 18.39
N SER A 429 -15.72 -14.83 18.47
CA SER A 429 -16.10 -15.62 17.30
C SER A 429 -17.62 -15.73 17.24
N PHE A 430 -18.28 -14.96 16.38
CA PHE A 430 -19.63 -15.34 15.95
C PHE A 430 -19.48 -16.48 14.95
N ASN A 431 -19.65 -17.71 15.45
CA ASN A 431 -19.76 -18.87 14.59
C ASN A 431 -21.23 -18.96 14.15
N ASN A 432 -21.52 -18.79 12.86
CA ASN A 432 -22.87 -18.89 12.29
C ASN A 432 -23.43 -20.33 12.27
N VAL A 433 -22.91 -21.22 13.13
CA VAL A 433 -23.37 -22.60 13.27
C VAL A 433 -24.15 -22.81 14.57
N GLU A 434 -24.10 -21.88 15.53
CA GLU A 434 -24.95 -21.95 16.73
C GLU A 434 -25.47 -20.56 17.12
N GLY A 435 -26.77 -20.32 16.87
CA GLY A 435 -27.62 -19.35 17.59
C GLY A 435 -27.52 -17.88 17.18
#